data_AF-A0A6P1TNY9-F1
#
_entry.id   AF-A0A6P1TNY9-F1
#
_cell.length_a   1.000
_cell.length_b   1.000
_cell.length_c   1.000
_cell.angle_alpha   90.00
_cell.angle_beta   90.00
_cell.angle_gamma   90.00
#
_symmetry.space_group_name_H-M   'P 1'
#
loop_
_entity.id
_entity.type
_entity.pdbx_description
1 polymer ?
#
loop_
_entity_poly.entity_id
_entity_poly.type
_entity_poly.pdbx_seq_one_letter_code
_entity_poly.pdbx_strand_id
1 'polypeptide(L)'
;MEFQNLEQRIIHMYLDTFPEFVPVYDKTVSEQAQKQFYDFMKDIYRILYDDPGLLFTSTHADDAHTNRFNKSADKKPELTNQMRRISKKIEDFLAVLFTIGNKGSLDKNRLVAWNELKINKNHLNILNSLGLKYGVEDNRKVFIHEEYGDLFYGWKLLTDKPGASLLSFSRCMYNSKYSYACDIYKRLCGKEEAFEKLINFLEENGYIRIDNRDNQIALDYVKNYDSKEQPVKDAWAERTHGGISAKYDPFIWQPVYFCLRLPKTKEVLSAFKSMEEELQDFIIKYNKKCDNCGYCTQTDKTGTRKPNYITVNKGKDYNLCLLFPGFNYCFTDIQEEVADSMIRCLSFIDKVLK
;
A
#
# COMPACT_ATOMS: atom_id res chain seq x y z
N MET A 1 8.11 -15.67 -2.71
CA MET A 1 8.95 -15.12 -1.62
C MET A 1 8.66 -15.94 -0.38
N GLU A 2 9.69 -16.53 0.23
CA GLU A 2 9.55 -17.35 1.44
C GLU A 2 10.19 -16.59 2.60
N PHE A 3 9.45 -16.42 3.70
CA PHE A 3 9.95 -15.83 4.93
C PHE A 3 10.13 -16.92 5.99
N GLN A 4 11.11 -16.76 6.88
CA GLN A 4 11.30 -17.73 7.96
C GLN A 4 10.26 -17.55 9.07
N ASN A 5 9.77 -16.32 9.26
CA ASN A 5 8.81 -15.98 10.30
C ASN A 5 7.89 -14.80 9.91
N LEU A 6 6.79 -14.64 10.64
CA LEU A 6 5.83 -13.54 10.43
C LEU A 6 6.47 -12.17 10.65
N GLU A 7 7.39 -12.03 11.60
CA GLU A 7 8.08 -10.77 11.87
C GLU A 7 8.85 -10.28 10.63
N GLN A 8 9.65 -11.16 10.02
CA GLN A 8 10.34 -10.90 8.76
C GLN A 8 9.37 -10.48 7.66
N ARG A 9 8.25 -11.18 7.48
CA ARG A 9 7.22 -10.83 6.50
C ARG A 9 6.69 -9.41 6.69
N ILE A 10 6.34 -9.04 7.93
CA ILE A 10 5.81 -7.71 8.22
C ILE A 10 6.91 -6.63 8.04
N ILE A 11 8.14 -6.89 8.48
CA ILE A 11 9.26 -5.96 8.30
C ILE A 11 9.58 -5.79 6.82
N HIS A 12 9.49 -6.86 6.03
CA HIS A 12 9.78 -6.82 4.61
C HIS A 12 8.84 -5.91 3.82
N MET A 13 7.59 -5.72 4.28
CA MET A 13 6.71 -4.66 3.75
C MET A 13 7.44 -3.31 3.74
N TYR A 14 8.24 -3.03 4.77
CA TYR A 14 8.98 -1.78 4.87
C TYR A 14 10.14 -1.67 3.89
N LEU A 15 10.76 -2.78 3.53
CA LEU A 15 11.80 -2.85 2.51
C LEU A 15 11.21 -2.76 1.10
N ASP A 16 10.18 -3.55 0.80
CA ASP A 16 9.52 -3.59 -0.50
C ASP A 16 8.87 -2.25 -0.86
N THR A 17 8.31 -1.57 0.13
CA THR A 17 7.69 -0.25 -0.07
C THR A 17 8.64 0.91 0.25
N PHE A 18 9.93 0.67 0.51
CA PHE A 18 10.90 1.76 0.67
C PHE A 18 11.16 2.41 -0.70
N PRO A 19 10.88 3.71 -0.87
CA PRO A 19 11.06 4.36 -2.17
C PRO A 19 12.55 4.58 -2.48
N GLU A 20 12.83 4.94 -3.73
CA GLU A 20 14.12 5.54 -4.07
C GLU A 20 14.31 6.91 -3.38
N PHE A 21 15.57 7.32 -3.24
CA PHE A 21 15.89 8.59 -2.60
C PHE A 21 15.56 9.75 -3.55
N VAL A 22 14.58 10.56 -3.17
CA VAL A 22 14.22 11.79 -3.87
C VAL A 22 14.34 12.95 -2.89
N PRO A 23 15.39 13.78 -2.99
CA PRO A 23 15.59 14.89 -2.09
C PRO A 23 14.60 16.02 -2.37
N VAL A 24 14.49 16.93 -1.40
CA VAL A 24 13.85 18.22 -1.60
C VAL A 24 14.87 19.33 -1.38
N TYR A 25 14.79 20.39 -2.18
CA TYR A 25 15.55 21.60 -1.87
C TYR A 25 15.03 22.21 -0.58
N ASP A 26 15.92 22.38 0.39
CA ASP A 26 15.66 23.10 1.63
C ASP A 26 16.81 24.09 1.89
N LYS A 27 16.50 25.25 2.46
CA LYS A 27 17.49 26.32 2.68
C LYS A 27 18.48 25.99 3.79
N THR A 28 18.11 25.13 4.73
CA THR A 28 18.87 24.85 5.95
C THR A 28 19.32 23.40 6.04
N VAL A 29 18.72 22.49 5.26
CA VAL A 29 19.05 21.05 5.26
C VAL A 29 19.61 20.62 3.91
N SER A 30 20.84 20.11 3.91
CA SER A 30 21.51 19.64 2.70
C SER A 30 20.91 18.33 2.16
N GLU A 31 21.11 18.06 0.87
CA GLU A 31 20.79 16.76 0.28
C GLU A 31 21.53 15.60 0.97
N GLN A 32 22.80 15.82 1.34
CA GLN A 32 23.59 14.83 2.06
C GLN A 32 22.98 14.46 3.43
N ALA A 33 22.47 15.44 4.18
CA ALA A 33 21.79 15.20 5.45
C ALA A 33 20.51 14.35 5.26
N GLN A 34 19.74 14.66 4.21
CA GLN A 34 18.55 13.89 3.83
C GLN A 34 18.94 12.45 3.45
N LYS A 35 20.03 12.29 2.70
CA LYS A 35 20.55 10.99 2.28
C LYS A 35 21.04 10.14 3.45
N GLN A 36 21.78 10.71 4.39
CA GLN A 36 22.22 10.01 5.60
C GLN A 36 21.05 9.49 6.43
N PHE A 37 19.99 10.30 6.61
CA PHE A 37 18.80 9.83 7.30
C PHE A 37 18.04 8.75 6.51
N TYR A 38 17.95 8.90 5.19
CA TYR A 38 17.36 7.89 4.30
C TYR A 38 18.08 6.53 4.45
N ASP A 39 19.41 6.52 4.40
CA ASP A 39 20.20 5.30 4.52
C ASP A 39 20.07 4.70 5.93
N PHE A 40 20.13 5.53 6.98
CA PHE A 40 19.89 5.12 8.36
C PHE A 40 18.52 4.43 8.56
N MET A 41 17.44 5.01 8.03
CA MET A 41 16.10 4.42 8.12
C MET A 41 15.98 3.10 7.34
N LYS A 42 16.66 3.00 6.18
CA LYS A 42 16.71 1.75 5.41
C LYS A 42 17.46 0.66 6.17
N ASP A 43 18.56 1.02 6.83
CA ASP A 43 19.37 0.08 7.62
C ASP A 43 18.65 -0.38 8.90
N ILE A 44 17.78 0.45 9.49
CA ILE A 44 16.82 0.00 10.53
C ILE A 44 15.98 -1.18 10.01
N TYR A 45 15.40 -1.07 8.82
CA TYR A 45 14.55 -2.16 8.32
C TYR A 45 15.35 -3.40 7.95
N ARG A 46 16.56 -3.24 7.43
CA ARG A 46 17.47 -4.35 7.12
C ARG A 46 17.87 -5.11 8.38
N ILE A 47 18.36 -4.42 9.41
CA ILE A 47 18.81 -5.09 10.64
C ILE A 47 17.66 -5.77 11.37
N LEU A 48 16.46 -5.18 11.36
CA LEU A 48 15.28 -5.82 11.95
C LEU A 48 14.81 -7.04 11.13
N TYR A 49 14.96 -7.01 9.80
CA TYR A 49 14.64 -8.15 8.95
C TYR A 49 15.63 -9.30 9.17
N ASP A 50 16.93 -8.99 9.24
CA ASP A 50 18.00 -9.96 9.46
C ASP A 50 17.95 -10.57 10.87
N ASP A 51 17.68 -9.74 11.89
CA ASP A 51 17.50 -10.16 13.28
C ASP A 51 16.23 -9.55 13.91
N PRO A 52 15.06 -10.21 13.73
CA PRO A 52 13.82 -9.79 14.40
C PRO A 52 13.93 -9.81 15.93
N GLY A 53 14.88 -10.57 16.50
CA GLY A 53 15.10 -10.68 17.94
C GLY A 53 15.44 -9.34 18.62
N LEU A 54 15.94 -8.37 17.85
CA LEU A 54 16.22 -7.02 18.35
C LEU A 54 14.96 -6.28 18.81
N LEU A 55 13.82 -6.55 18.16
CA LEU A 55 12.54 -5.93 18.52
C LEU A 55 11.58 -6.92 19.19
N PHE A 56 11.59 -8.19 18.79
CA PHE A 56 10.65 -9.22 19.21
C PHE A 56 11.28 -10.20 20.20
N THR A 57 10.54 -10.56 21.26
CA THR A 57 11.02 -11.54 22.26
C THR A 57 10.96 -12.98 21.77
N SER A 58 10.16 -13.22 20.74
CA SER A 58 9.94 -14.51 20.10
C SER A 58 9.45 -14.27 18.68
N THR A 59 9.74 -15.20 17.79
CA THR A 59 9.26 -15.19 16.40
C THR A 59 8.20 -16.27 16.18
N HIS A 60 7.36 -16.07 15.16
CA HIS A 60 6.28 -16.99 14.81
C HIS A 60 6.50 -17.55 13.42
N ALA A 61 6.25 -18.85 13.21
CA ALA A 61 6.36 -19.47 11.89
C ALA A 61 5.52 -18.71 10.85
N ASP A 62 6.07 -18.52 9.65
CA ASP A 62 5.34 -17.86 8.57
C ASP A 62 4.21 -18.76 8.05
N ASP A 63 2.97 -18.30 8.22
CA ASP A 63 1.77 -19.03 7.84
C ASP A 63 0.71 -18.09 7.26
N ALA A 64 1.16 -17.10 6.46
CA ALA A 64 0.31 -16.05 5.91
C ALA A 64 -0.97 -16.56 5.22
N HIS A 65 -1.98 -15.68 5.16
CA HIS A 65 -3.26 -16.03 4.58
C HIS A 65 -3.15 -16.34 3.09
N THR A 66 -3.94 -17.32 2.64
CA THR A 66 -4.00 -17.69 1.22
C THR A 66 -4.93 -16.78 0.44
N ASN A 67 -5.95 -16.23 1.12
CA ASN A 67 -6.98 -15.41 0.49
C ASN A 67 -6.97 -13.97 1.03
N ARG A 68 -6.83 -13.01 0.12
CA ARG A 68 -6.84 -11.57 0.41
C ARG A 68 -8.15 -11.04 0.93
N PHE A 69 -9.26 -11.44 0.32
CA PHE A 69 -10.57 -10.87 0.58
C PHE A 69 -11.38 -11.66 1.61
N ASN A 70 -11.03 -12.93 1.81
CA ASN A 70 -11.68 -13.82 2.76
C ASN A 70 -10.66 -14.58 3.62
N LYS A 71 -9.88 -13.85 4.42
CA LYS A 71 -8.88 -14.41 5.35
C LYS A 71 -9.47 -15.41 6.35
N SER A 72 -10.76 -15.31 6.68
CA SER A 72 -11.44 -16.24 7.58
C SER A 72 -11.61 -17.64 6.97
N ALA A 73 -11.53 -17.78 5.63
CA ALA A 73 -11.56 -19.08 4.96
C ALA A 73 -10.41 -19.99 5.41
N ASP A 74 -9.27 -19.42 5.80
CA ASP A 74 -8.13 -20.18 6.31
C ASP A 74 -8.35 -20.71 7.74
N LYS A 75 -9.42 -20.30 8.42
CA LYS A 75 -9.79 -20.70 9.80
C LYS A 75 -8.68 -20.43 10.84
N LYS A 76 -7.88 -19.38 10.63
CA LYS A 76 -6.77 -18.95 11.50
C LYS A 76 -7.02 -17.54 12.08
N PRO A 77 -8.01 -17.35 12.97
CA PRO A 77 -8.32 -16.01 13.50
C PRO A 77 -7.15 -15.42 14.31
N GLU A 78 -6.37 -16.24 15.01
CA GLU A 78 -5.25 -15.74 15.83
C GLU A 78 -4.07 -15.25 14.98
N LEU A 79 -3.90 -15.78 13.76
CA LEU A 79 -2.86 -15.31 12.83
C LEU A 79 -3.03 -13.82 12.51
N THR A 80 -4.26 -13.38 12.18
CA THR A 80 -4.55 -11.96 11.92
C THR A 80 -4.22 -11.10 13.15
N ASN A 81 -4.54 -11.57 14.36
CA ASN A 81 -4.23 -10.85 15.59
C ASN A 81 -2.72 -10.76 15.83
N GLN A 82 -1.98 -11.85 15.60
CA GLN A 82 -0.52 -11.89 15.72
C GLN A 82 0.14 -10.91 14.74
N MET A 83 -0.21 -10.98 13.45
CA MET A 83 0.32 -10.07 12.43
C MET A 83 0.02 -8.60 12.75
N ARG A 84 -1.19 -8.29 13.25
CA ARG A 84 -1.53 -6.93 13.73
C ARG A 84 -0.65 -6.48 14.90
N ARG A 85 -0.41 -7.37 15.88
CA ARG A 85 0.47 -7.07 17.02
C ARG A 85 1.91 -6.82 16.56
N ILE A 86 2.38 -7.58 15.57
CA ILE A 86 3.71 -7.41 14.97
C ILE A 86 3.81 -6.04 14.29
N SER A 87 2.87 -5.71 13.39
CA SER A 87 2.80 -4.41 12.71
C SER A 87 2.77 -3.26 13.72
N LYS A 88 1.91 -3.35 14.73
CA LYS A 88 1.76 -2.34 15.78
C LYS A 88 3.07 -2.11 16.55
N LYS A 89 3.84 -3.16 16.82
CA LYS A 89 5.11 -3.05 17.54
C LYS A 89 6.19 -2.32 16.72
N ILE A 90 6.21 -2.52 15.40
CA ILE A 90 7.08 -1.77 14.49
C ILE A 90 6.62 -0.31 14.40
N GLU A 91 5.31 -0.07 14.24
CA GLU A 91 4.74 1.27 14.24
C GLU A 91 5.05 2.03 15.54
N ASP A 92 4.98 1.37 16.69
CA ASP A 92 5.33 1.96 17.99
C ASP A 92 6.80 2.36 18.08
N PHE A 93 7.70 1.53 17.55
CA PHE A 93 9.11 1.88 17.46
C PHE A 93 9.32 3.10 16.55
N LEU A 94 8.72 3.12 15.36
CA LEU A 94 8.80 4.25 14.44
C LEU A 94 8.18 5.52 15.02
N ALA A 95 7.09 5.41 15.77
CA ALA A 95 6.45 6.53 16.45
C ALA A 95 7.34 7.14 17.54
N VAL A 96 8.14 6.32 18.23
CA VAL A 96 9.17 6.82 19.16
C VAL A 96 10.22 7.62 18.40
N LEU A 97 10.71 7.13 17.26
CA LEU A 97 11.68 7.87 16.43
C LEU A 97 11.09 9.19 15.91
N PHE A 98 9.87 9.16 15.40
CA PHE A 98 9.15 10.34 14.96
C PHE A 98 9.03 11.37 16.10
N THR A 99 8.67 10.91 17.31
CA THR A 99 8.54 11.77 18.49
C THR A 99 9.88 12.36 18.94
N ILE A 100 10.98 11.59 18.85
CA ILE A 100 12.34 12.08 19.16
C ILE A 100 12.72 13.22 18.22
N GLY A 101 12.51 13.07 16.90
CA GLY A 101 12.77 14.13 15.93
C GLY A 101 11.88 15.36 16.16
N ASN A 102 10.56 15.15 16.31
CA ASN A 102 9.61 16.24 16.44
C ASN A 102 9.81 17.07 17.73
N LYS A 103 10.09 16.41 18.87
CA LYS A 103 10.29 17.08 20.17
C LYS A 103 11.74 17.49 20.42
N GLY A 104 12.68 16.95 19.65
CA GLY A 104 14.09 17.25 19.78
C GLY A 104 14.45 18.58 19.10
N SER A 105 15.50 19.22 19.62
CA SER A 105 16.17 20.35 19.00
C SER A 105 17.56 19.94 18.54
N LEU A 106 18.03 20.59 17.48
CA LEU A 106 19.40 20.40 17.00
C LEU A 106 20.35 21.25 17.83
N ASP A 107 21.44 20.64 18.26
CA ASP A 107 22.60 21.32 18.81
C ASP A 107 23.83 20.86 18.03
N LYS A 108 24.15 21.63 16.97
CA LYS A 108 25.10 21.22 15.92
C LYS A 108 24.65 19.87 15.34
N ASN A 109 25.55 18.88 15.32
CA ASN A 109 25.33 17.53 14.77
C ASN A 109 24.75 16.56 15.81
N ARG A 110 24.01 17.08 16.80
CA ARG A 110 23.40 16.31 17.88
C ARG A 110 21.91 16.59 17.91
N LEU A 111 21.12 15.55 18.14
CA LEU A 111 19.71 15.71 18.47
C LEU A 111 19.55 15.66 19.98
N VAL A 112 18.93 16.69 20.53
CA VAL A 112 18.76 16.86 21.98
C VAL A 112 17.27 16.91 22.30
N ALA A 113 16.79 16.01 23.15
CA ALA A 113 15.40 15.95 23.56
C ALA A 113 15.26 16.01 25.09
N TRP A 114 14.15 16.54 25.60
CA TRP A 114 13.90 16.58 27.05
C TRP A 114 13.79 15.17 27.67
N ASN A 115 14.24 15.00 28.92
CA ASN A 115 14.33 13.68 29.56
C ASN A 115 12.98 12.95 29.73
N GLU A 116 11.87 13.68 29.71
CA GLU A 116 10.51 13.14 29.84
C GLU A 116 10.12 12.20 28.67
N LEU A 117 10.82 12.27 27.54
CA LEU A 117 10.54 11.43 26.38
C LEU A 117 10.87 9.96 26.71
N LYS A 118 9.87 9.12 26.93
CA LYS A 118 10.09 7.70 27.27
C LYS A 118 10.63 6.93 26.07
N ILE A 119 11.79 6.30 26.22
CA ILE A 119 12.41 5.43 25.21
C ILE A 119 12.70 4.10 25.87
N ASN A 120 12.22 3.01 25.28
CA ASN A 120 12.49 1.68 25.77
C ASN A 120 13.97 1.32 25.53
N LYS A 121 14.60 0.62 26.47
CA LYS A 121 15.96 0.07 26.34
C LYS A 121 16.13 -0.74 25.05
N ASN A 122 15.13 -1.52 24.64
CA ASN A 122 15.21 -2.29 23.39
C ASN A 122 15.32 -1.37 22.15
N HIS A 123 14.58 -0.25 22.13
CA HIS A 123 14.69 0.73 21.05
C HIS A 123 16.09 1.37 21.04
N LEU A 124 16.64 1.70 22.21
CA LEU A 124 18.02 2.21 22.31
C LEU A 124 19.05 1.19 21.83
N ASN A 125 18.86 -0.10 22.12
CA ASN A 125 19.76 -1.14 21.65
C ASN A 125 19.76 -1.24 20.11
N ILE A 126 18.58 -1.18 19.47
CA ILE A 126 18.45 -1.16 18.00
C ILE A 126 19.17 0.05 17.41
N LEU A 127 18.97 1.23 18.01
CA LEU A 127 19.63 2.46 17.55
C LEU A 127 21.16 2.38 17.73
N ASN A 128 21.62 1.83 18.85
CA ASN A 128 23.04 1.66 19.13
C ASN A 128 23.71 0.65 18.19
N SER A 129 23.01 -0.43 17.79
CA SER A 129 23.54 -1.35 16.77
C SER A 129 23.75 -0.72 15.40
N LEU A 130 23.15 0.44 15.16
CA LEU A 130 23.33 1.26 13.95
C LEU A 130 24.24 2.46 14.18
N GLY A 131 25.04 2.48 15.25
CA GLY A 131 25.99 3.57 15.52
C GLY A 131 25.37 4.83 16.11
N LEU A 132 24.07 4.85 16.39
CA LEU A 132 23.41 5.98 17.05
C LEU A 132 23.56 5.86 18.57
N LYS A 133 24.54 6.58 19.10
CA LYS A 133 24.87 6.64 20.52
C LYS A 133 23.85 7.50 21.27
N TYR A 134 23.50 7.05 22.47
CA TYR A 134 22.56 7.73 23.38
C TYR A 134 23.25 8.06 24.70
N GLY A 135 23.04 9.28 25.17
CA GLY A 135 23.52 9.75 26.48
C GLY A 135 22.51 10.66 27.17
N VAL A 136 22.83 11.03 28.41
CA VAL A 136 22.08 12.04 29.17
C VAL A 136 23.06 13.13 29.62
N GLU A 137 22.81 14.37 29.22
CA GLU A 137 23.59 15.57 29.57
C GLU A 137 22.62 16.64 30.09
N ASP A 138 22.88 17.22 31.27
CA ASP A 138 22.05 18.31 31.85
C ASP A 138 20.52 18.06 31.81
N ASN A 139 20.08 16.87 32.21
CA ASN A 139 18.67 16.43 32.14
C ASN A 139 18.08 16.44 30.72
N ARG A 140 18.91 16.27 29.69
CA ARG A 140 18.51 16.12 28.30
C ARG A 140 19.06 14.83 27.73
N LYS A 141 18.29 14.19 26.87
CA LYS A 141 18.66 13.03 26.07
C LYS A 141 19.42 13.51 24.86
N VAL A 142 20.63 13.02 24.67
CA VAL A 142 21.51 13.41 23.57
C VAL A 142 21.74 12.21 22.67
N PHE A 143 21.54 12.42 21.38
CA PHE A 143 21.80 11.43 20.34
C PHE A 143 22.92 11.93 19.43
N ILE A 144 23.86 11.02 19.15
CA ILE A 144 25.05 11.29 18.34
C ILE A 144 25.26 10.13 17.38
N HIS A 145 25.64 10.41 16.14
CA HIS A 145 26.05 9.40 15.18
C HIS A 145 27.37 9.86 14.56
N GLU A 146 28.45 9.10 14.74
CA GLU A 146 29.80 9.53 14.36
C GLU A 146 30.00 9.54 12.84
N GLU A 147 29.47 8.53 12.14
CA GLU A 147 29.60 8.41 10.68
C GLU A 147 28.59 9.29 9.91
N TYR A 148 27.35 9.38 10.41
CA TYR A 148 26.25 10.12 9.79
C TYR A 148 25.90 11.38 10.61
N GLY A 149 26.89 12.23 10.85
CA GLY A 149 26.73 13.41 11.72
C GLY A 149 25.60 14.38 11.31
N ASP A 150 25.25 14.44 10.01
CA ASP A 150 24.24 15.35 9.50
C ASP A 150 22.84 14.71 9.42
N LEU A 151 22.68 13.42 9.75
CA LEU A 151 21.40 12.71 9.65
C LEU A 151 20.29 13.40 10.43
N PHE A 152 20.62 14.05 11.56
CA PHE A 152 19.63 14.69 12.42
C PHE A 152 18.95 15.88 11.75
N TYR A 153 19.64 16.58 10.83
CA TYR A 153 19.01 17.62 10.01
C TYR A 153 17.97 17.01 9.06
N GLY A 154 18.30 15.88 8.41
CA GLY A 154 17.38 15.13 7.57
C GLY A 154 16.20 14.52 8.34
N TRP A 155 16.44 14.03 9.57
CA TRP A 155 15.41 13.55 10.49
C TRP A 155 14.44 14.68 10.84
N LYS A 156 14.97 15.82 11.29
CA LYS A 156 14.18 16.99 11.69
C LYS A 156 13.32 17.52 10.55
N LEU A 157 13.86 17.58 9.34
CA LEU A 157 13.11 18.03 8.17
C LEU A 157 11.81 17.22 7.97
N LEU A 158 11.86 15.89 8.16
CA LEU A 158 10.67 15.04 7.99
C LEU A 158 9.66 15.15 9.15
N THR A 159 10.12 15.45 10.36
CA THR A 159 9.25 15.57 11.54
C THR A 159 8.67 16.97 11.74
N ASP A 160 9.29 17.98 11.15
CA ASP A 160 8.90 19.39 11.34
C ASP A 160 8.11 19.96 10.15
N LYS A 161 8.14 19.30 8.98
CA LYS A 161 7.45 19.80 7.79
C LYS A 161 5.92 19.86 7.98
N PRO A 162 5.22 20.82 7.35
CA PRO A 162 3.76 20.82 7.30
C PRO A 162 3.21 19.50 6.76
N GLY A 163 2.24 18.92 7.47
CA GLY A 163 1.68 17.61 7.10
C GLY A 163 2.60 16.42 7.39
N ALA A 164 3.62 16.58 8.24
CA ALA A 164 4.45 15.48 8.71
C ALA A 164 3.58 14.32 9.23
N SER A 165 3.90 13.11 8.78
CA SER A 165 3.15 11.90 9.11
C SER A 165 4.11 10.75 9.35
N LEU A 166 3.67 9.76 10.14
CA LEU A 166 4.46 8.56 10.37
C LEU A 166 4.74 7.81 9.06
N LEU A 167 3.78 7.81 8.12
CA LEU A 167 3.95 7.20 6.80
C LEU A 167 5.13 7.84 6.04
N SER A 168 5.10 9.16 5.86
CA SER A 168 6.15 9.87 5.12
C SER A 168 7.51 9.81 5.82
N PHE A 169 7.52 9.85 7.15
CA PHE A 169 8.73 9.68 7.96
C PHE A 169 9.34 8.29 7.81
N SER A 170 8.54 7.23 7.95
CA SER A 170 8.97 5.83 7.88
C SER A 170 9.54 5.43 6.50
N ARG A 171 9.32 6.27 5.49
CA ARG A 171 9.74 6.05 4.11
C ARG A 171 10.63 7.15 3.55
N CYS A 172 11.06 8.07 4.40
CA CYS A 172 11.91 9.19 4.02
C CYS A 172 11.38 9.96 2.79
N MET A 173 10.07 10.16 2.73
CA MET A 173 9.39 10.85 1.64
C MET A 173 9.54 12.36 1.83
N TYR A 174 10.67 12.92 1.40
CA TYR A 174 10.98 14.34 1.53
C TYR A 174 10.08 15.22 0.65
N ASN A 175 9.94 14.88 -0.62
CA ASN A 175 9.20 15.67 -1.60
C ASN A 175 7.72 15.27 -1.65
N SER A 176 6.84 16.04 -1.01
CA SER A 176 5.39 15.75 -0.99
C SER A 176 4.68 15.84 -2.35
N LYS A 177 5.33 16.41 -3.38
CA LYS A 177 4.79 16.48 -4.74
C LYS A 177 5.20 15.28 -5.59
N TYR A 178 6.15 14.48 -5.12
CA TYR A 178 6.64 13.31 -5.83
C TYR A 178 5.73 12.09 -5.56
N SER A 179 5.41 11.33 -6.61
CA SER A 179 4.59 10.12 -6.47
C SER A 179 5.48 8.92 -6.17
N TYR A 180 5.90 8.81 -4.91
CA TYR A 180 6.67 7.66 -4.44
C TYR A 180 5.93 6.33 -4.65
N ALA A 181 4.60 6.33 -4.52
CA ALA A 181 3.81 5.11 -4.71
C ALA A 181 3.86 4.63 -6.16
N CYS A 182 3.92 5.52 -7.16
CA CYS A 182 4.07 5.14 -8.56
C CYS A 182 5.34 4.34 -8.79
N ASP A 183 6.50 4.84 -8.35
CA ASP A 183 7.78 4.14 -8.52
C ASP A 183 7.84 2.82 -7.75
N ILE A 184 7.31 2.81 -6.52
CA ILE A 184 7.24 1.59 -5.71
C ILE A 184 6.45 0.52 -6.47
N TYR A 185 5.26 0.86 -6.97
CA TYR A 185 4.42 -0.11 -7.67
C TYR A 185 4.93 -0.45 -9.08
N LYS A 186 5.62 0.47 -9.75
CA LYS A 186 6.36 0.19 -10.98
C LYS A 186 7.41 -0.89 -10.74
N ARG A 187 8.25 -0.74 -9.71
CA ARG A 187 9.25 -1.76 -9.34
C ARG A 187 8.61 -3.10 -8.95
N LEU A 188 7.47 -3.06 -8.26
CA LEU A 188 6.80 -4.25 -7.73
C LEU A 188 5.84 -4.94 -8.72
N CYS A 189 5.58 -4.36 -9.90
CA CYS A 189 4.57 -4.89 -10.83
C CYS A 189 5.05 -6.08 -11.66
N GLY A 190 6.32 -6.46 -11.60
CA GLY A 190 6.90 -7.55 -12.38
C GLY A 190 7.36 -7.16 -13.80
N LYS A 191 6.66 -6.26 -14.50
CA LYS A 191 7.03 -5.77 -15.84
C LYS A 191 6.83 -4.26 -15.96
N GLU A 192 7.90 -3.48 -15.75
CA GLU A 192 7.83 -2.02 -15.65
C GLU A 192 7.22 -1.35 -16.89
N GLU A 193 7.54 -1.81 -18.09
CA GLU A 193 7.07 -1.20 -19.33
C GLU A 193 5.55 -1.38 -19.53
N ALA A 194 5.00 -2.53 -19.07
CA ALA A 194 3.55 -2.78 -19.11
C ALA A 194 2.81 -1.88 -18.11
N PHE A 195 3.40 -1.64 -16.94
CA PHE A 195 2.85 -0.71 -15.95
C PHE A 195 2.91 0.73 -16.45
N GLU A 196 4.03 1.18 -17.03
CA GLU A 196 4.15 2.51 -17.64
C GLU A 196 3.10 2.73 -18.73
N LYS A 197 2.89 1.75 -19.63
CA LYS A 197 1.85 1.80 -20.66
C LYS A 197 0.46 2.04 -20.04
N LEU A 198 0.13 1.33 -18.96
CA LEU A 198 -1.14 1.48 -18.25
C LEU A 198 -1.26 2.87 -17.58
N ILE A 199 -0.21 3.34 -16.90
CA ILE A 199 -0.23 4.65 -16.24
C ILE A 199 -0.34 5.79 -17.25
N ASN A 200 0.42 5.76 -18.34
CA ASN A 200 0.35 6.76 -19.40
C ASN A 200 -1.07 6.85 -19.97
N PHE A 201 -1.71 5.69 -20.25
CA PHE A 201 -3.11 5.68 -20.69
C PHE A 201 -4.04 6.34 -19.66
N LEU A 202 -3.90 6.04 -18.37
CA LEU A 202 -4.74 6.60 -17.32
C LEU A 202 -4.58 8.12 -17.23
N GLU A 203 -3.35 8.63 -17.26
CA GLU A 203 -3.06 10.07 -17.20
C GLU A 203 -3.59 10.80 -18.46
N GLU A 204 -3.32 10.27 -19.65
CA GLU A 204 -3.79 10.84 -20.93
C GLU A 204 -5.32 10.85 -21.05
N ASN A 205 -6.01 9.91 -20.39
CA ASN A 205 -7.47 9.80 -20.39
C ASN A 205 -8.12 10.45 -19.16
N GLY A 206 -7.40 11.29 -18.42
CA GLY A 206 -7.96 12.13 -17.37
C GLY A 206 -8.37 11.39 -16.09
N TYR A 207 -7.75 10.25 -15.80
CA TYR A 207 -7.86 9.61 -14.49
C TYR A 207 -7.02 10.39 -13.48
N ILE A 208 -7.58 10.65 -12.31
CA ILE A 208 -6.93 11.38 -11.22
C ILE A 208 -6.10 10.41 -10.39
N ARG A 209 -4.81 10.70 -10.23
CA ARG A 209 -3.92 9.98 -9.32
C ARG A 209 -4.20 10.35 -7.87
N ILE A 210 -4.28 9.35 -7.01
CA ILE A 210 -4.36 9.49 -5.56
C ILE A 210 -3.26 8.63 -4.95
N ASP A 211 -2.27 9.31 -4.36
CA ASP A 211 -1.19 8.67 -3.63
C ASP A 211 -1.57 8.52 -2.15
N ASN A 212 -1.17 7.39 -1.57
CA ASN A 212 -1.21 7.11 -0.15
C ASN A 212 -2.59 7.17 0.54
N ARG A 213 -3.65 6.74 -0.16
CA ARG A 213 -5.01 6.66 0.39
C ARG A 213 -5.02 5.80 1.66
N ASP A 214 -5.82 6.21 2.64
CA ASP A 214 -5.95 5.55 3.94
C ASP A 214 -4.65 5.51 4.78
N ASN A 215 -3.72 6.44 4.54
CA ASN A 215 -2.41 6.55 5.22
C ASN A 215 -1.55 5.28 5.08
N GLN A 216 -1.61 4.65 3.91
CA GLN A 216 -0.81 3.48 3.53
C GLN A 216 -0.05 3.77 2.23
N ILE A 217 0.98 2.99 1.90
CA ILE A 217 1.57 3.06 0.56
C ILE A 217 0.58 2.43 -0.42
N ALA A 218 -0.16 3.27 -1.12
CA ALA A 218 -1.19 2.87 -2.08
C ALA A 218 -1.20 3.84 -3.26
N LEU A 219 -1.54 3.34 -4.43
CA LEU A 219 -1.66 4.14 -5.64
C LEU A 219 -3.00 3.85 -6.29
N ASP A 220 -3.84 4.86 -6.39
CA ASP A 220 -5.10 4.78 -7.12
C ASP A 220 -5.05 5.72 -8.32
N TYR A 221 -5.58 5.30 -9.47
CA TYR A 221 -5.96 6.19 -10.56
C TYR A 221 -7.44 6.03 -10.77
N VAL A 222 -8.20 7.11 -10.68
CA VAL A 222 -9.65 7.05 -10.65
C VAL A 222 -10.31 8.09 -11.54
N LYS A 223 -11.45 7.72 -12.11
CA LYS A 223 -12.34 8.63 -12.83
C LYS A 223 -13.76 8.39 -12.34
N ASN A 224 -14.45 9.45 -11.95
CA ASN A 224 -15.83 9.36 -11.46
C ASN A 224 -16.79 9.32 -12.66
N TYR A 225 -17.71 8.35 -12.67
CA TYR A 225 -18.76 8.20 -13.68
C TYR A 225 -20.16 8.46 -13.10
N ASP A 226 -20.25 8.95 -11.87
CA ASP A 226 -21.50 9.42 -11.29
C ASP A 226 -21.59 10.96 -11.34
N SER A 227 -22.82 11.44 -11.43
CA SER A 227 -23.20 12.85 -11.36
C SER A 227 -22.80 13.52 -10.05
N LYS A 228 -22.71 12.74 -8.96
CA LYS A 228 -22.30 13.20 -7.65
C LYS A 228 -20.87 12.80 -7.37
N GLU A 229 -20.12 13.71 -6.79
CA GLU A 229 -18.84 13.37 -6.20
C GLU A 229 -19.08 12.41 -5.03
N GLN A 230 -18.39 11.27 -5.05
CA GLN A 230 -18.45 10.24 -4.02
C GLN A 230 -17.03 9.95 -3.54
N PRO A 231 -16.83 9.56 -2.28
CA PRO A 231 -15.52 9.12 -1.84
C PRO A 231 -15.12 7.85 -2.59
N VAL A 232 -13.85 7.78 -3.02
CA VAL A 232 -13.25 6.58 -3.60
C VAL A 232 -13.27 5.47 -2.56
N LYS A 233 -13.81 4.31 -2.94
CA LYS A 233 -13.83 3.11 -2.07
C LYS A 233 -12.69 2.17 -2.46
N ASP A 234 -12.55 1.05 -1.77
CA ASP A 234 -11.70 -0.02 -2.28
C ASP A 234 -12.22 -0.58 -3.60
N ALA A 235 -11.32 -0.99 -4.48
CA ALA A 235 -11.65 -1.41 -5.84
C ALA A 235 -12.69 -2.55 -5.89
N TRP A 236 -12.69 -3.45 -4.90
CA TRP A 236 -13.67 -4.53 -4.80
C TRP A 236 -15.08 -4.05 -4.43
N ALA A 237 -15.20 -2.89 -3.78
CA ALA A 237 -16.45 -2.27 -3.33
C ALA A 237 -16.88 -1.09 -4.20
N GLU A 238 -16.08 -0.72 -5.19
CA GLU A 238 -16.26 0.47 -6.01
C GLU A 238 -17.45 0.31 -6.96
N ARG A 239 -18.21 1.40 -7.12
CA ARG A 239 -19.43 1.42 -7.96
C ARG A 239 -19.51 2.65 -8.85
N THR A 240 -18.84 3.74 -8.49
CA THR A 240 -18.94 5.03 -9.17
C THR A 240 -17.63 5.39 -9.88
N HIS A 241 -16.49 4.94 -9.37
CA HIS A 241 -15.18 5.21 -9.98
C HIS A 241 -14.68 4.04 -10.82
N GLY A 242 -14.16 4.32 -12.01
CA GLY A 242 -13.33 3.39 -12.77
C GLY A 242 -11.84 3.74 -12.65
N GLY A 243 -10.99 2.84 -13.11
CA GLY A 243 -9.53 2.98 -13.05
C GLY A 243 -8.88 1.81 -12.30
N ILE A 244 -7.78 2.05 -11.58
CA ILE A 244 -7.02 1.00 -10.92
C ILE A 244 -6.71 1.31 -9.44
N SER A 245 -6.27 0.30 -8.71
CA SER A 245 -5.73 0.41 -7.35
C SER A 245 -4.55 -0.53 -7.21
N ALA A 246 -3.38 -0.04 -6.79
CA ALA A 246 -2.22 -0.83 -6.44
C ALA A 246 -1.97 -0.74 -4.92
N LYS A 247 -1.82 -1.89 -4.27
CA LYS A 247 -1.73 -2.01 -2.82
C LYS A 247 -0.76 -3.12 -2.40
N TYR A 248 -0.32 -3.04 -1.15
CA TYR A 248 0.52 -4.02 -0.48
C TYR A 248 -0.18 -4.50 0.80
N ASP A 249 -0.40 -5.81 0.93
CA ASP A 249 -0.96 -6.44 2.13
C ASP A 249 0.01 -7.50 2.66
N PRO A 250 0.76 -7.24 3.74
CA PRO A 250 1.72 -8.22 4.25
C PRO A 250 1.04 -9.43 4.90
N PHE A 251 -0.30 -9.49 4.99
CA PHE A 251 -1.00 -10.58 5.68
C PHE A 251 -1.24 -11.78 4.79
N ILE A 252 -0.88 -11.69 3.51
CA ILE A 252 -1.17 -12.70 2.50
C ILE A 252 0.11 -13.14 1.79
N TRP A 253 0.07 -14.33 1.18
CA TRP A 253 1.23 -14.90 0.49
C TRP A 253 1.77 -14.04 -0.65
N GLN A 254 0.89 -13.43 -1.44
CA GLN A 254 1.23 -12.52 -2.53
C GLN A 254 0.84 -11.09 -2.13
N PRO A 255 1.76 -10.34 -1.48
CA PRO A 255 1.40 -9.13 -0.77
C PRO A 255 1.10 -7.96 -1.71
N VAL A 256 1.80 -7.87 -2.84
CA VAL A 256 1.54 -6.87 -3.87
C VAL A 256 0.32 -7.28 -4.70
N TYR A 257 -0.54 -6.32 -5.00
CA TYR A 257 -1.62 -6.55 -5.95
C TYR A 257 -2.14 -5.28 -6.61
N PHE A 258 -2.74 -5.50 -7.77
CA PHE A 258 -3.33 -4.50 -8.64
C PHE A 258 -4.78 -4.88 -8.91
N CYS A 259 -5.71 -3.97 -8.69
CA CYS A 259 -7.13 -4.17 -8.92
C CYS A 259 -7.63 -3.25 -10.03
N LEU A 260 -8.46 -3.78 -10.93
CA LEU A 260 -9.26 -2.98 -11.84
C LEU A 260 -10.59 -2.60 -11.16
N ARG A 261 -10.97 -1.33 -11.27
CA ARG A 261 -12.24 -0.79 -10.77
C ARG A 261 -13.26 -0.80 -11.90
N LEU A 262 -14.38 -1.51 -11.70
CA LEU A 262 -15.47 -1.61 -12.67
C LEU A 262 -16.71 -0.86 -12.17
N PRO A 263 -16.86 0.44 -12.50
CA PRO A 263 -18.01 1.23 -12.09
C PRO A 263 -19.26 0.78 -12.86
N LYS A 264 -20.44 1.07 -12.30
CA LYS A 264 -21.74 0.88 -12.95
C LYS A 264 -21.85 -0.45 -13.71
N THR A 265 -21.38 -1.54 -13.10
CA THR A 265 -21.11 -2.83 -13.77
C THR A 265 -22.31 -3.34 -14.58
N LYS A 266 -23.54 -3.12 -14.12
CA LYS A 266 -24.75 -3.51 -14.85
C LYS A 266 -24.85 -2.79 -16.20
N GLU A 267 -24.59 -1.49 -16.24
CA GLU A 267 -24.64 -0.67 -17.46
C GLU A 267 -23.54 -1.11 -18.42
N VAL A 268 -22.30 -1.25 -17.93
CA VAL A 268 -21.16 -1.71 -18.72
C VAL A 268 -21.41 -3.10 -19.33
N LEU A 269 -21.86 -4.07 -18.52
CA LEU A 269 -22.12 -5.43 -18.99
C LEU A 269 -23.39 -5.54 -19.85
N SER A 270 -24.33 -4.59 -19.77
CA SER A 270 -25.47 -4.56 -20.69
C SER A 270 -25.03 -4.27 -22.13
N ALA A 271 -23.88 -3.62 -22.30
CA ALA A 271 -23.25 -3.36 -23.59
C ALA A 271 -22.29 -4.49 -24.04
N PHE A 272 -22.28 -5.66 -23.39
CA PHE A 272 -21.31 -6.74 -23.65
C PHE A 272 -21.17 -7.12 -25.14
N LYS A 273 -22.28 -7.16 -25.89
CA LYS A 273 -22.25 -7.51 -27.33
C LYS A 273 -21.50 -6.51 -28.20
N SER A 274 -21.31 -5.26 -27.75
CA SER A 274 -20.54 -4.25 -28.48
C SER A 274 -19.06 -4.20 -28.08
N MET A 275 -18.66 -5.02 -27.10
CA MET A 275 -17.24 -5.24 -26.78
C MET A 275 -16.61 -6.07 -27.90
N GLU A 276 -15.35 -5.78 -28.21
CA GLU A 276 -14.53 -6.63 -29.06
C GLU A 276 -14.25 -8.01 -28.41
N GLU A 277 -13.88 -8.99 -29.22
CA GLU A 277 -13.83 -10.40 -28.81
C GLU A 277 -12.88 -10.65 -27.62
N GLU A 278 -11.70 -10.04 -27.63
CA GLU A 278 -10.70 -10.15 -26.57
C GLU A 278 -11.20 -9.56 -25.24
N LEU A 279 -11.92 -8.43 -25.30
CA LEU A 279 -12.52 -7.83 -24.11
C LEU A 279 -13.67 -8.70 -23.57
N GLN A 280 -14.46 -9.30 -24.45
CA GLN A 280 -15.48 -10.27 -24.04
C GLN A 280 -14.84 -11.47 -23.31
N ASP A 281 -13.72 -11.99 -23.80
CA ASP A 281 -12.98 -13.06 -23.14
C ASP A 281 -12.42 -12.63 -21.79
N PHE A 282 -11.85 -11.44 -21.71
CA PHE A 282 -11.35 -10.90 -20.45
C PHE A 282 -12.46 -10.80 -19.40
N ILE A 283 -13.60 -10.20 -19.75
CA ILE A 283 -14.76 -10.08 -18.86
C ILE A 283 -15.29 -11.45 -18.45
N ILE A 284 -15.46 -12.37 -19.42
CA ILE A 284 -15.91 -13.73 -19.12
C ILE A 284 -14.89 -14.45 -18.24
N LYS A 285 -13.59 -14.28 -18.42
CA LYS A 285 -12.55 -14.95 -17.62
C LYS A 285 -12.59 -14.47 -16.18
N TYR A 286 -12.54 -13.16 -15.95
CA TYR A 286 -12.35 -12.60 -14.63
C TYR A 286 -13.65 -12.35 -13.87
N ASN A 287 -14.75 -11.94 -14.50
CA ASN A 287 -15.96 -11.66 -13.75
C ASN A 287 -16.45 -12.90 -12.99
N LYS A 288 -16.82 -12.74 -11.72
CA LYS A 288 -17.40 -13.84 -10.92
C LYS A 288 -18.66 -14.35 -11.62
N LYS A 289 -18.79 -15.67 -11.77
CA LYS A 289 -20.01 -16.31 -12.25
C LYS A 289 -20.98 -16.49 -11.08
N CYS A 290 -22.26 -16.29 -11.33
CA CYS A 290 -23.30 -16.54 -10.35
C CYS A 290 -23.32 -18.03 -10.02
N ASP A 291 -23.11 -18.34 -8.75
CA ASP A 291 -23.09 -19.67 -8.14
C ASP A 291 -24.21 -19.84 -7.11
N ASN A 292 -25.17 -18.91 -7.10
CA ASN A 292 -26.27 -18.86 -6.12
C ASN A 292 -25.80 -18.83 -4.65
N CYS A 293 -24.65 -18.21 -4.34
CA CYS A 293 -24.12 -18.08 -2.97
C CYS A 293 -25.03 -17.36 -1.94
N GLY A 294 -26.17 -16.79 -2.35
CA GLY A 294 -27.14 -16.17 -1.46
C GLY A 294 -26.78 -14.76 -0.94
N TYR A 295 -25.56 -14.26 -1.17
CA TYR A 295 -25.14 -12.95 -0.61
C TYR A 295 -26.06 -11.78 -1.01
N CYS A 296 -26.47 -11.72 -2.28
CA CYS A 296 -27.38 -10.66 -2.78
C CYS A 296 -28.83 -10.79 -2.26
N THR A 297 -29.21 -11.96 -1.76
CA THR A 297 -30.55 -12.28 -1.29
C THR A 297 -30.62 -12.46 0.22
N GLN A 298 -29.50 -12.46 0.95
CA GLN A 298 -29.42 -12.81 2.38
C GLN A 298 -30.30 -11.96 3.30
N THR A 299 -30.59 -10.72 2.91
CA THR A 299 -31.43 -9.80 3.70
C THR A 299 -32.91 -9.89 3.34
N ASP A 300 -33.26 -10.60 2.28
CA ASP A 300 -34.65 -10.79 1.88
C ASP A 300 -35.29 -11.94 2.64
N LYS A 301 -36.11 -11.60 3.63
CA LYS A 301 -36.88 -12.59 4.41
C LYS A 301 -38.06 -13.19 3.64
N THR A 302 -38.45 -12.62 2.50
CA THR A 302 -39.58 -13.11 1.70
C THR A 302 -39.20 -14.26 0.77
N GLY A 303 -37.91 -14.43 0.49
CA GLY A 303 -37.39 -15.42 -0.45
C GLY A 303 -37.72 -15.13 -1.93
N THR A 304 -38.22 -13.94 -2.25
CA THR A 304 -38.67 -13.58 -3.60
C THR A 304 -37.60 -12.89 -4.44
N ARG A 305 -36.58 -12.31 -3.79
CA ARG A 305 -35.48 -11.63 -4.46
C ARG A 305 -34.67 -12.63 -5.27
N LYS A 306 -34.58 -12.38 -6.58
CA LYS A 306 -33.75 -13.18 -7.48
C LYS A 306 -32.26 -12.85 -7.29
N PRO A 307 -31.36 -13.81 -7.57
CA PRO A 307 -29.93 -13.56 -7.58
C PRO A 307 -29.55 -12.41 -8.53
N ASN A 308 -28.63 -11.56 -8.09
CA ASN A 308 -28.22 -10.36 -8.83
C ASN A 308 -27.07 -10.67 -9.83
N TYR A 309 -27.45 -11.04 -11.05
CA TYR A 309 -26.53 -11.27 -12.17
C TYR A 309 -27.10 -10.72 -13.48
N ILE A 310 -26.23 -10.63 -14.50
CA ILE A 310 -26.62 -10.39 -15.89
C ILE A 310 -26.17 -11.58 -16.75
N THR A 311 -27.01 -12.02 -17.67
CA THR A 311 -26.66 -13.08 -18.63
C THR A 311 -26.06 -12.43 -19.88
N VAL A 312 -24.84 -12.84 -20.24
CA VAL A 312 -24.19 -12.47 -21.49
C VAL A 312 -24.00 -13.71 -22.36
N ASN A 313 -23.98 -13.55 -23.69
CA ASN A 313 -23.83 -14.66 -24.62
C ASN A 313 -22.54 -14.52 -25.42
N LYS A 314 -21.71 -15.57 -25.43
CA LYS A 314 -20.54 -15.74 -26.32
C LYS A 314 -20.43 -17.22 -26.69
N GLY A 315 -21.23 -17.67 -27.66
CA GLY A 315 -21.37 -19.08 -28.03
C GLY A 315 -22.11 -19.94 -26.98
N LYS A 316 -22.17 -19.49 -25.73
CA LYS A 316 -23.05 -19.98 -24.66
C LYS A 316 -23.39 -18.84 -23.70
N ASP A 317 -24.35 -19.09 -22.83
CA ASP A 317 -24.78 -18.13 -21.81
C ASP A 317 -23.89 -18.17 -20.57
N TYR A 318 -23.53 -16.99 -20.07
CA TYR A 318 -22.75 -16.78 -18.86
C TYR A 318 -23.50 -15.85 -17.91
N ASN A 319 -23.81 -16.33 -16.71
CA ASN A 319 -24.43 -15.52 -15.66
C ASN A 319 -23.34 -14.80 -14.85
N LEU A 320 -23.09 -13.52 -15.15
CA LEU A 320 -22.06 -12.71 -14.53
C LEU A 320 -22.60 -11.96 -13.30
N CYS A 321 -21.97 -12.16 -12.14
CA CYS A 321 -22.36 -11.53 -10.88
C CYS A 321 -22.07 -10.01 -10.89
N LEU A 322 -23.04 -9.22 -10.40
CA LEU A 322 -22.94 -7.76 -10.38
C LEU A 322 -22.46 -7.17 -9.03
N LEU A 323 -22.35 -7.99 -7.98
CA LEU A 323 -21.96 -7.48 -6.64
C LEU A 323 -20.47 -7.53 -6.34
N PHE A 324 -19.75 -8.44 -6.99
CA PHE A 324 -18.35 -8.74 -6.67
C PHE A 324 -17.43 -8.72 -7.90
N PRO A 325 -17.55 -7.76 -8.82
CA PRO A 325 -16.66 -7.72 -9.96
C PRO A 325 -15.21 -7.57 -9.49
N GLY A 326 -14.89 -6.57 -8.67
CA GLY A 326 -13.51 -6.23 -8.33
C GLY A 326 -12.73 -7.24 -7.48
N PHE A 327 -13.37 -8.27 -6.89
CA PHE A 327 -12.62 -9.32 -6.18
C PHE A 327 -11.79 -10.19 -7.14
N ASN A 328 -12.27 -10.37 -8.37
CA ASN A 328 -11.59 -11.24 -9.33
C ASN A 328 -10.73 -10.48 -10.33
N TYR A 329 -10.99 -9.20 -10.57
CA TYR A 329 -10.09 -8.35 -11.36
C TYR A 329 -8.94 -7.85 -10.50
N CYS A 330 -8.19 -8.81 -9.96
CA CYS A 330 -7.10 -8.57 -9.05
C CYS A 330 -5.91 -9.44 -9.45
N PHE A 331 -4.77 -8.80 -9.64
CA PHE A 331 -3.57 -9.37 -10.23
C PHE A 331 -2.41 -9.17 -9.26
N THR A 332 -1.46 -10.11 -9.24
CA THR A 332 -0.25 -10.02 -8.42
C THR A 332 0.92 -9.37 -9.15
N ASP A 333 0.78 -9.20 -10.46
CA ASP A 333 1.69 -8.53 -11.37
C ASP A 333 0.90 -7.82 -12.49
N ILE A 334 1.58 -6.97 -13.26
CA ILE A 334 1.06 -6.34 -14.47
C ILE A 334 1.95 -6.77 -15.63
N GLN A 335 1.56 -7.84 -16.31
CA GLN A 335 2.17 -8.26 -17.58
C GLN A 335 1.53 -7.48 -18.75
N GLU A 336 2.12 -7.56 -19.93
CA GLU A 336 1.66 -6.84 -21.13
C GLU A 336 0.18 -7.17 -21.46
N GLU A 337 -0.21 -8.44 -21.40
CA GLU A 337 -1.59 -8.85 -21.68
C GLU A 337 -2.59 -8.34 -20.63
N VAL A 338 -2.15 -8.23 -19.37
CA VAL A 338 -2.96 -7.69 -18.27
C VAL A 338 -3.16 -6.19 -18.45
N ALA A 339 -2.08 -5.45 -18.72
CA ALA A 339 -2.14 -4.02 -18.99
C ALA A 339 -3.06 -3.72 -20.18
N ASP A 340 -2.91 -4.46 -21.28
CA ASP A 340 -3.71 -4.26 -22.49
C ASP A 340 -5.19 -4.57 -22.25
N SER A 341 -5.48 -5.64 -21.52
CA SER A 341 -6.86 -5.98 -21.15
C SER A 341 -7.49 -4.92 -20.24
N MET A 342 -6.73 -4.37 -19.28
CA MET A 342 -7.19 -3.28 -18.42
C MET A 342 -7.47 -2.01 -19.25
N ILE A 343 -6.56 -1.63 -20.14
CA ILE A 343 -6.70 -0.45 -21.02
C ILE A 343 -7.92 -0.60 -21.92
N ARG A 344 -8.11 -1.75 -22.58
CA ARG A 344 -9.30 -2.05 -23.40
C ARG A 344 -10.58 -1.93 -22.59
N CYS A 345 -10.58 -2.50 -21.39
CA CYS A 345 -11.75 -2.45 -20.50
C CYS A 345 -12.09 -1.01 -20.07
N LEU A 346 -11.09 -0.23 -19.64
CA LEU A 346 -11.27 1.16 -19.22
C LEU A 346 -11.70 2.05 -20.38
N SER A 347 -11.13 1.87 -21.57
CA SER A 347 -11.53 2.57 -22.79
C SER A 347 -13.00 2.30 -23.14
N PHE A 348 -13.44 1.05 -22.98
CA PHE A 348 -14.83 0.68 -23.19
C PHE A 348 -15.77 1.30 -22.14
N ILE A 349 -15.36 1.32 -20.87
CA ILE A 349 -16.10 1.99 -19.78
C ILE A 349 -16.25 3.47 -20.10
N ASP A 350 -15.17 4.15 -20.49
CA ASP A 350 -15.17 5.55 -20.91
C ASP A 350 -16.10 5.82 -22.09
N LYS A 351 -16.26 4.87 -23.00
CA LYS A 351 -17.18 5.00 -24.13
C LYS A 351 -18.65 4.83 -23.71
N VAL A 352 -18.94 3.89 -22.82
CA VAL A 352 -20.33 3.51 -22.45
C VAL A 352 -20.92 4.43 -21.39
N LEU A 353 -20.09 4.94 -20.47
CA LEU A 353 -20.54 5.74 -19.32
C LEU A 353 -20.33 7.24 -19.48
N LYS A 354 -19.97 7.69 -20.68
CA LYS A 354 -19.75 9.10 -21.03
C LYS A 354 -20.99 9.96 -20.87
#